data_AF-A0A535G6G7-F1
#
_entry.id   AF-A0A535G6G7-F1
#
_cell.length_a   1.000
_cell.length_b   1.000
_cell.length_c   1.000
_cell.angle_alpha   90.00
_cell.angle_beta   90.00
_cell.angle_gamma   90.00
#
_symmetry.space_group_name_H-M   'P 1'
#
loop_
_entity.id
_entity.type
_entity.pdbx_description
1 polymer ?
#
loop_
_entity_poly.entity_id
_entity_poly.type
_entity_poly.pdbx_seq_one_letter_code
_entity_poly.pdbx_strand_id
1 'polypeptide(L)'
;MAATADPFAAVAGPSTNGLPVFAGQTITTPVTLSPGIYTGLITVGNSGVASLNAGNYIFRAGLRTTGTGSLVLAGSSGVLLYNANASYPAAGGACGNISLAGTGTMTLSASKTGSYAGMLLFQDRSCANGAAISVRTGTTLSGTLYLPAAALTLTLVNSLTIASQIVAYELTVTGNNTLTMNFTPASITGTRVPSLVE
;
A
#
# COMPACT_ATOMS: atom_id res chain seq x y z
N MET A 1 -15.84 25.15 -2.90
CA MET A 1 -14.57 24.70 -2.30
C MET A 1 -13.53 24.60 -3.41
N ALA A 2 -12.34 25.16 -3.23
CA ALA A 2 -11.22 24.88 -4.12
C ALA A 2 -10.70 23.46 -3.83
N ALA A 3 -10.44 22.66 -4.86
CA ALA A 3 -9.85 21.35 -4.68
C ALA A 3 -8.51 21.48 -3.94
N THR A 4 -8.30 20.68 -2.89
CA THR A 4 -6.99 20.61 -2.24
C THR A 4 -5.94 20.15 -3.25
N ALA A 5 -4.83 20.87 -3.34
CA ALA A 5 -3.78 20.53 -4.29
C ALA A 5 -3.15 19.19 -3.92
N ASP A 6 -2.98 18.30 -4.89
CA ASP A 6 -2.36 16.99 -4.69
C ASP A 6 -0.91 17.16 -4.19
N PRO A 7 -0.60 16.80 -2.94
CA PRO A 7 0.72 17.03 -2.34
C PRO A 7 1.83 16.21 -3.01
N PHE A 8 1.47 15.19 -3.78
CA PHE A 8 2.41 14.31 -4.46
C PHE A 8 2.31 14.40 -5.99
N ALA A 9 1.67 15.41 -6.56
CA ALA A 9 1.46 15.54 -8.01
C ALA A 9 2.74 15.36 -8.86
N ALA A 10 3.90 15.78 -8.33
CA ALA A 10 5.20 15.66 -8.99
C ALA A 10 5.82 14.25 -8.93
N VAL A 11 5.30 13.35 -8.09
CA VAL A 11 5.80 11.98 -7.95
C VAL A 11 5.21 11.12 -9.07
N ALA A 12 6.05 10.74 -10.03
CA ALA A 12 5.69 9.81 -11.10
C ALA A 12 5.61 8.36 -10.60
N GLY A 13 4.86 7.49 -11.29
CA GLY A 13 4.87 6.06 -11.03
C GLY A 13 6.24 5.42 -11.33
N PRO A 14 6.57 4.26 -10.71
CA PRO A 14 7.87 3.62 -10.85
C PRO A 14 8.12 3.11 -12.28
N SER A 15 9.33 3.33 -12.80
CA SER A 15 9.74 2.79 -14.11
C SER A 15 9.62 1.27 -14.13
N THR A 16 9.12 0.71 -15.22
CA THR A 16 9.07 -0.74 -15.47
C THR A 16 10.30 -1.27 -16.18
N ASN A 17 11.21 -0.39 -16.62
CA ASN A 17 12.34 -0.79 -17.45
C ASN A 17 13.31 -1.70 -16.68
N GLY A 18 13.66 -2.86 -17.26
CA GLY A 18 14.57 -3.83 -16.66
C GLY A 18 14.03 -4.57 -15.43
N LEU A 19 12.76 -4.38 -15.04
CA LEU A 19 12.16 -5.12 -13.94
C LEU A 19 11.72 -6.53 -14.38
N PRO A 20 11.91 -7.56 -13.54
CA PRO A 20 11.37 -8.88 -13.81
C PRO A 20 9.84 -8.85 -13.80
N VAL A 21 9.24 -9.71 -14.61
CA VAL A 21 7.78 -9.86 -14.73
C VAL A 21 7.37 -11.19 -14.11
N PHE A 22 6.39 -11.13 -13.21
CA PHE A 22 5.83 -12.26 -12.49
C PHE A 22 4.34 -12.39 -12.79
N ALA A 23 3.85 -13.63 -12.83
CA ALA A 23 2.42 -13.91 -12.87
C ALA A 23 1.75 -13.64 -11.52
N GLY A 24 0.40 -13.62 -11.52
CA GLY A 24 -0.38 -13.69 -10.29
C GLY A 24 -0.24 -15.05 -9.62
N GLN A 25 -0.47 -15.10 -8.31
CA GLN A 25 -0.40 -16.33 -7.53
C GLN A 25 -1.23 -16.23 -6.25
N THR A 26 -1.73 -17.39 -5.82
CA THR A 26 -2.32 -17.58 -4.49
C THR A 26 -1.28 -18.22 -3.58
N ILE A 27 -0.87 -17.49 -2.55
CA ILE A 27 0.16 -17.87 -1.59
C ILE A 27 -0.53 -18.47 -0.37
N THR A 28 -0.40 -19.79 -0.18
CA THR A 28 -0.93 -20.54 0.96
C THR A 28 0.15 -21.14 1.86
N THR A 29 1.42 -20.99 1.45
CA THR A 29 2.61 -21.38 2.22
C THR A 29 3.61 -20.23 2.21
N PRO A 30 4.64 -20.24 3.07
CA PRO A 30 5.65 -19.17 3.07
C PRO A 30 6.37 -19.05 1.72
N VAL A 31 6.38 -17.84 1.15
CA VAL A 31 7.04 -17.48 -0.11
C VAL A 31 7.72 -16.13 0.07
N THR A 32 8.94 -16.01 -0.44
CA THR A 32 9.62 -14.71 -0.54
C THR A 32 9.39 -14.12 -1.93
N LEU A 33 8.81 -12.92 -1.98
CA LEU A 33 8.53 -12.17 -3.20
C LEU A 33 9.69 -11.22 -3.51
N SER A 34 10.08 -11.14 -4.78
CA SER A 34 11.10 -10.20 -5.25
C SER A 34 10.46 -8.97 -5.90
N PRO A 35 11.10 -7.79 -5.82
CA PRO A 35 10.60 -6.58 -6.50
C PRO A 35 10.44 -6.82 -8.00
N GLY A 36 9.39 -6.25 -8.60
CA GLY A 36 9.09 -6.43 -10.01
C GLY A 36 7.63 -6.16 -10.36
N ILE A 37 7.23 -6.60 -11.54
CA ILE A 37 5.90 -6.36 -12.12
C ILE A 37 5.06 -7.63 -11.97
N TYR A 38 3.97 -7.54 -11.22
CA TYR A 38 2.99 -8.60 -11.01
C TYR A 38 1.78 -8.37 -11.92
N THR A 39 1.66 -9.22 -12.95
CA THR A 39 0.63 -9.07 -13.99
C THR A 39 -0.72 -9.63 -13.60
N GLY A 40 -0.76 -10.55 -12.63
CA GLY A 40 -1.97 -11.12 -12.06
C GLY A 40 -2.13 -10.80 -10.57
N LEU A 41 -3.32 -11.08 -10.03
CA LEU A 41 -3.64 -10.81 -8.64
C LEU A 41 -2.74 -11.64 -7.72
N ILE A 42 -2.15 -10.99 -6.73
CA ILE A 42 -1.48 -11.67 -5.61
C ILE A 42 -2.50 -11.81 -4.48
N THR A 43 -2.81 -13.05 -4.10
CA THR A 43 -3.66 -13.34 -2.94
C THR A 43 -2.84 -14.11 -1.92
N VAL A 44 -2.71 -13.59 -0.70
CA VAL A 44 -2.09 -14.30 0.43
C VAL A 44 -3.20 -14.79 1.36
N GLY A 45 -3.34 -16.09 1.54
CA GLY A 45 -4.42 -16.67 2.33
C GLY A 45 -4.02 -17.99 2.98
N ASN A 46 -4.93 -18.60 3.74
CA ASN A 46 -4.76 -19.94 4.33
C ASN A 46 -3.38 -20.15 4.99
N SER A 47 -3.01 -19.27 5.91
CA SER A 47 -1.72 -19.27 6.64
C SER A 47 -0.47 -19.06 5.77
N GLY A 48 -0.62 -18.72 4.50
CA GLY A 48 0.47 -18.29 3.65
C GLY A 48 1.15 -17.03 4.18
N VAL A 49 2.46 -16.93 3.95
CA VAL A 49 3.26 -15.77 4.35
C VAL A 49 3.97 -15.26 3.11
N ALA A 50 3.67 -14.05 2.68
CA ALA A 50 4.42 -13.36 1.65
C ALA A 50 5.47 -12.45 2.32
N SER A 51 6.74 -12.84 2.23
CA SER A 51 7.86 -12.04 2.70
C SER A 51 8.41 -11.20 1.54
N LEU A 52 8.33 -9.87 1.63
CA LEU A 52 8.76 -8.98 0.57
C LEU A 52 10.22 -8.58 0.78
N ASN A 53 11.07 -8.89 -0.19
CA ASN A 53 12.38 -8.27 -0.31
C ASN A 53 12.22 -6.75 -0.51
N ALA A 54 13.22 -5.97 -0.13
CA ALA A 54 13.16 -4.52 -0.28
C ALA A 54 13.13 -4.11 -1.75
N GLY A 55 12.30 -3.13 -2.11
CA GLY A 55 12.21 -2.59 -3.46
C GLY A 55 10.80 -2.22 -3.90
N ASN A 56 10.62 -2.02 -5.22
CA ASN A 56 9.37 -1.57 -5.81
C ASN A 56 8.57 -2.75 -6.37
N TYR A 57 7.33 -2.87 -5.93
CA TYR A 57 6.37 -3.87 -6.38
C TYR A 57 5.28 -3.18 -7.19
N ILE A 58 5.09 -3.59 -8.45
CA ILE A 58 4.09 -3.02 -9.36
C ILE A 58 3.00 -4.07 -9.55
N PHE A 59 1.81 -3.84 -8.98
CA PHE A 59 0.67 -4.74 -9.11
C PHE A 59 -0.29 -4.22 -10.18
N ARG A 60 -0.44 -4.95 -11.29
CA ARG A 60 -1.36 -4.59 -12.39
C ARG A 60 -2.78 -5.13 -12.19
N ALA A 61 -2.94 -6.10 -11.28
CA ALA A 61 -4.23 -6.72 -10.97
C ALA A 61 -4.57 -6.67 -9.47
N GLY A 62 -3.79 -5.93 -8.68
CA GLY A 62 -4.03 -5.70 -7.26
C GLY A 62 -3.31 -6.67 -6.32
N LEU A 63 -3.58 -6.51 -5.04
CA LEU A 63 -2.98 -7.25 -3.93
C LEU A 63 -4.04 -7.50 -2.88
N ARG A 64 -4.17 -8.75 -2.45
CA ARG A 64 -5.17 -9.17 -1.48
C ARG A 64 -4.58 -10.07 -0.40
N THR A 65 -4.98 -9.85 0.85
CA THR A 65 -4.78 -10.79 1.97
C THR A 65 -6.13 -11.26 2.49
N THR A 66 -6.26 -12.55 2.81
CA THR A 66 -7.50 -13.18 3.32
C THR A 66 -7.19 -14.22 4.39
N GLY A 67 -8.20 -14.63 5.16
CA GLY A 67 -8.03 -15.64 6.21
C GLY A 67 -6.88 -15.27 7.14
N THR A 68 -5.96 -16.19 7.40
CA THR A 68 -4.75 -15.97 8.22
C THR A 68 -3.51 -15.56 7.41
N GLY A 69 -3.67 -15.17 6.14
CA GLY A 69 -2.56 -14.79 5.26
C GLY A 69 -1.80 -13.56 5.77
N SER A 70 -0.46 -13.63 5.75
CA SER A 70 0.41 -12.59 6.30
C SER A 70 1.28 -11.93 5.22
N LEU A 71 1.48 -10.62 5.33
CA LEU A 71 2.26 -9.80 4.41
C LEU A 71 3.33 -9.06 5.21
N VAL A 72 4.59 -9.48 5.06
CA VAL A 72 5.69 -9.04 5.94
C VAL A 72 6.90 -8.63 5.13
N LEU A 73 7.74 -7.78 5.69
CA LEU A 73 9.07 -7.53 5.12
C LEU A 73 10.01 -8.71 5.41
N ALA A 74 10.79 -9.11 4.39
CA ALA A 74 11.84 -10.12 4.53
C ALA A 74 13.09 -9.58 5.28
N GLY A 75 13.20 -8.26 5.47
CA GLY A 75 14.33 -7.62 6.14
C GLY A 75 14.00 -6.21 6.62
N SER A 76 15.03 -5.43 6.95
CA SER A 76 14.89 -4.08 7.55
C SER A 76 14.75 -2.94 6.53
N SER A 77 14.99 -3.24 5.24
CA SER A 77 14.83 -2.27 4.15
C SER A 77 13.38 -2.29 3.65
N GLY A 78 12.86 -1.12 3.29
CA GLY A 78 11.44 -0.95 2.99
C GLY A 78 11.03 -1.25 1.55
N VAL A 79 9.74 -1.15 1.29
CA VAL A 79 9.10 -1.43 0.00
C VAL A 79 8.24 -0.28 -0.47
N LEU A 80 8.04 -0.20 -1.79
CA LEU A 80 6.93 0.52 -2.39
C LEU A 80 5.94 -0.51 -2.95
N LEU A 81 4.67 -0.40 -2.56
CA LEU A 81 3.57 -1.11 -3.17
C LEU A 81 2.86 -0.16 -4.15
N TYR A 82 3.10 -0.32 -5.45
CA TYR A 82 2.45 0.47 -6.49
C TYR A 82 1.26 -0.30 -7.08
N ASN A 83 0.04 0.17 -6.86
CA ASN A 83 -1.17 -0.39 -7.49
C ASN A 83 -1.42 0.33 -8.82
N ALA A 84 -1.19 -0.38 -9.92
CA ALA A 84 -1.25 0.16 -11.25
C ALA A 84 -2.50 -0.30 -12.00
N ASN A 85 -2.83 0.40 -13.10
CA ASN A 85 -3.76 -0.13 -14.08
C ASN A 85 -3.15 -1.35 -14.81
N ALA A 86 -4.02 -2.17 -15.42
CA ALA A 86 -3.62 -3.41 -16.08
C ALA A 86 -2.61 -3.24 -17.24
N SER A 87 -2.56 -2.05 -17.86
CA SER A 87 -1.68 -1.78 -19.02
C SER A 87 -0.38 -1.06 -18.64
N TYR A 88 -0.23 -0.65 -17.38
CA TYR A 88 0.89 0.16 -16.90
C TYR A 88 2.24 -0.43 -17.32
N PRO A 89 3.16 0.31 -17.98
CA PRO A 89 3.25 1.76 -17.99
C PRO A 89 2.46 2.44 -19.11
N ALA A 90 1.82 1.67 -20.00
CA ALA A 90 0.92 2.24 -20.98
C ALA A 90 -0.36 2.75 -20.30
N ALA A 91 -0.99 3.76 -20.90
CA ALA A 91 -2.26 4.27 -20.41
C ALA A 91 -3.39 3.25 -20.65
N GLY A 92 -4.35 3.23 -19.72
CA GLY A 92 -5.59 2.47 -19.86
C GLY A 92 -5.59 1.09 -19.17
N GLY A 93 -6.74 0.42 -19.21
CA GLY A 93 -6.97 -0.82 -18.47
C GLY A 93 -7.57 -0.57 -17.09
N ALA A 94 -8.22 -1.60 -16.55
CA ALA A 94 -8.82 -1.55 -15.22
C ALA A 94 -7.76 -1.63 -14.13
N CYS A 95 -8.06 -1.07 -12.96
CA CYS A 95 -7.20 -1.17 -11.79
C CYS A 95 -7.58 -2.36 -10.93
N GLY A 96 -6.56 -3.01 -10.36
CA GLY A 96 -6.76 -3.99 -9.30
C GLY A 96 -7.28 -3.35 -8.03
N ASN A 97 -7.87 -4.17 -7.16
CA ASN A 97 -8.24 -3.77 -5.81
C ASN A 97 -7.08 -4.02 -4.84
N ILE A 98 -6.91 -3.13 -3.86
CA ILE A 98 -6.03 -3.36 -2.71
C ILE A 98 -6.92 -3.72 -1.52
N SER A 99 -6.84 -4.96 -1.07
CA SER A 99 -7.60 -5.46 0.07
C SER A 99 -6.68 -6.20 1.02
N LEU A 100 -6.22 -5.50 2.06
CA LEU A 100 -5.38 -6.05 3.10
C LEU A 100 -6.25 -6.44 4.30
N ALA A 101 -7.01 -7.52 4.13
CA ALA A 101 -7.94 -8.08 5.11
C ALA A 101 -7.40 -9.39 5.70
N GLY A 102 -8.24 -10.11 6.47
CA GLY A 102 -7.85 -11.38 7.12
C GLY A 102 -7.57 -11.22 8.60
N THR A 103 -6.68 -12.00 9.19
CA THR A 103 -6.21 -11.93 10.59
C THR A 103 -4.70 -12.18 10.70
N GLY A 104 -4.02 -12.37 9.56
CA GLY A 104 -2.57 -12.54 9.54
C GLY A 104 -1.81 -11.25 9.89
N THR A 105 -0.50 -11.41 10.04
CA THR A 105 0.42 -10.31 10.40
C THR A 105 0.67 -9.43 9.18
N MET A 106 0.71 -8.12 9.39
CA MET A 106 1.02 -7.15 8.34
C MET A 106 2.11 -6.21 8.83
N THR A 107 3.36 -6.44 8.46
CA THR A 107 4.51 -5.63 8.91
C THR A 107 5.24 -5.05 7.72
N LEU A 108 4.86 -3.84 7.35
CA LEU A 108 5.38 -3.15 6.18
C LEU A 108 5.95 -1.78 6.55
N SER A 109 7.05 -1.44 5.88
CA SER A 109 7.65 -0.12 5.97
C SER A 109 8.08 0.37 4.60
N ALA A 110 7.88 1.67 4.35
CA ALA A 110 8.38 2.35 3.16
C ALA A 110 9.91 2.37 3.16
N SER A 111 10.52 2.41 1.98
CA SER A 111 11.94 2.71 1.88
C SER A 111 12.24 4.08 2.50
N LYS A 112 13.37 4.24 3.18
CA LYS A 112 13.83 5.53 3.72
C LYS A 112 14.62 6.37 2.72
N THR A 113 14.95 5.79 1.57
CA THR A 113 15.80 6.40 0.53
C THR A 113 15.25 6.13 -0.87
N GLY A 114 15.77 6.83 -1.87
CA GLY A 114 15.34 6.74 -3.26
C GLY A 114 14.13 7.62 -3.58
N SER A 115 13.67 7.58 -4.83
CA SER A 115 12.62 8.48 -5.35
C SER A 115 11.26 8.34 -4.66
N TYR A 116 11.04 7.23 -3.96
CA TYR A 116 9.81 6.91 -3.22
C TYR A 116 10.05 6.83 -1.71
N ALA A 117 11.09 7.51 -1.21
CA ALA A 117 11.36 7.56 0.22
C ALA A 117 10.10 7.98 1.01
N GLY A 118 9.76 7.17 2.01
CA GLY A 118 8.58 7.36 2.85
C GLY A 118 7.24 6.98 2.21
N MET A 119 7.21 6.44 0.99
CA MET A 119 5.99 6.03 0.29
C MET A 119 5.81 4.53 0.41
N LEU A 120 4.77 4.08 1.13
CA LEU A 120 4.51 2.66 1.34
C LEU A 120 3.53 2.12 0.29
N LEU A 121 2.42 2.81 0.08
CA LEU A 121 1.40 2.46 -0.90
C LEU A 121 1.16 3.65 -1.81
N PHE A 122 1.25 3.42 -3.11
CA PHE A 122 0.92 4.39 -4.14
C PHE A 122 -0.03 3.74 -5.13
N GLN A 123 -1.28 4.17 -5.12
CA GLN A 123 -2.24 3.82 -6.16
C GLN A 123 -2.18 4.85 -7.29
N ASP A 124 -2.05 4.35 -8.52
CA ASP A 124 -2.03 5.16 -9.73
C ASP A 124 -3.20 6.14 -9.73
N ARG A 125 -2.94 7.38 -10.17
CA ARG A 125 -3.91 8.48 -10.12
C ARG A 125 -5.15 8.22 -10.96
N SER A 126 -5.07 7.36 -11.97
CA SER A 126 -6.23 6.97 -12.77
C SER A 126 -7.11 5.90 -12.07
N CYS A 127 -6.65 5.33 -10.96
CA CYS A 127 -7.33 4.24 -10.27
C CYS A 127 -8.27 4.74 -9.18
N ALA A 128 -9.58 4.73 -9.48
CA ALA A 128 -10.64 5.07 -8.53
C ALA A 128 -11.16 3.88 -7.70
N ASN A 129 -10.69 2.65 -7.97
CA ASN A 129 -11.11 1.47 -7.22
C ASN A 129 -10.71 1.63 -5.75
N GLY A 130 -11.68 1.49 -4.85
CA GLY A 130 -11.44 1.63 -3.42
C GLY A 130 -10.38 0.67 -2.89
N ALA A 131 -9.78 1.01 -1.75
CA ALA A 131 -8.87 0.14 -1.01
C ALA A 131 -9.41 -0.13 0.39
N ALA A 132 -9.15 -1.32 0.91
CA ALA A 132 -9.58 -1.70 2.26
C ALA A 132 -8.41 -2.29 3.04
N ILE A 133 -8.21 -1.83 4.27
CA ILE A 133 -7.18 -2.33 5.17
C ILE A 133 -7.81 -2.58 6.54
N SER A 134 -7.64 -3.78 7.07
CA SER A 134 -8.05 -4.10 8.42
C SER A 134 -6.87 -3.97 9.38
N VAL A 135 -6.96 -3.05 10.32
CA VAL A 135 -5.91 -2.72 11.28
C VAL A 135 -6.21 -3.44 12.61
N ARG A 136 -5.28 -4.29 13.02
CA ARG A 136 -5.39 -5.16 14.22
C ARG A 136 -4.04 -5.42 14.84
N THR A 137 -4.00 -6.06 16.01
CA THR A 137 -2.74 -6.47 16.63
C THR A 137 -1.88 -7.27 15.64
N GLY A 138 -0.61 -6.88 15.48
CA GLY A 138 0.27 -7.41 14.42
C GLY A 138 0.23 -6.63 13.10
N THR A 139 -0.49 -5.51 13.04
CA THR A 139 -0.42 -4.56 11.93
C THR A 139 0.57 -3.45 12.25
N THR A 140 1.56 -3.25 11.39
CA THR A 140 2.51 -2.14 11.41
C THR A 140 2.65 -1.64 9.99
N LEU A 141 2.16 -0.43 9.76
CA LEU A 141 2.31 0.28 8.49
C LEU A 141 3.12 1.55 8.78
N SER A 142 4.33 1.60 8.22
CA SER A 142 5.21 2.76 8.32
C SER A 142 5.42 3.36 6.94
N GLY A 143 4.97 4.59 6.70
CA GLY A 143 5.00 5.21 5.37
C GLY A 143 3.69 5.84 4.94
N THR A 144 3.72 6.49 3.79
CA THR A 144 2.59 7.18 3.19
C THR A 144 1.70 6.21 2.43
N LEU A 145 0.38 6.30 2.66
CA LEU A 145 -0.65 5.66 1.86
C LEU A 145 -1.27 6.70 0.95
N TYR A 146 -0.93 6.66 -0.33
CA TYR A 146 -1.34 7.63 -1.35
C TYR A 146 -2.27 6.98 -2.37
N LEU A 147 -3.55 7.34 -2.32
CA LEU A 147 -4.63 6.83 -3.17
C LEU A 147 -5.55 7.99 -3.62
N PRO A 148 -5.05 8.94 -4.41
CA PRO A 148 -5.66 10.26 -4.59
C PRO A 148 -7.05 10.25 -5.22
N ALA A 149 -7.39 9.22 -5.99
CA ALA A 149 -8.68 9.08 -6.67
C ALA A 149 -9.61 8.03 -6.04
N ALA A 150 -9.19 7.36 -4.95
CA ALA A 150 -9.91 6.23 -4.38
C ALA A 150 -10.33 6.46 -2.93
N ALA A 151 -11.44 5.84 -2.55
CA ALA A 151 -11.85 5.72 -1.17
C ALA A 151 -10.96 4.68 -0.45
N LEU A 152 -10.43 5.03 0.71
CA LEU A 152 -9.70 4.13 1.59
C LEU A 152 -10.56 3.82 2.83
N THR A 153 -10.88 2.56 3.03
CA THR A 153 -11.55 2.07 4.24
C THR A 153 -10.54 1.45 5.19
N LEU A 154 -10.42 2.01 6.40
CA LEU A 154 -9.66 1.44 7.50
C LEU A 154 -10.62 0.84 8.53
N THR A 155 -10.57 -0.47 8.71
CA THR A 155 -11.37 -1.15 9.75
C THR A 155 -10.50 -1.44 10.97
N LEU A 156 -10.77 -0.76 12.07
CA LEU A 156 -10.04 -0.88 13.33
C LEU A 156 -10.64 -1.98 14.19
N VAL A 157 -9.92 -3.10 14.29
CA VAL A 157 -10.26 -4.22 15.18
C VAL A 157 -9.69 -3.99 16.58
N ASN A 158 -8.57 -3.27 16.68
CA ASN A 158 -7.92 -2.88 17.93
C ASN A 158 -7.46 -1.42 17.84
N SER A 159 -7.26 -0.78 18.99
CA SER A 159 -6.64 0.55 19.05
C SER A 159 -5.15 0.44 18.74
N LEU A 160 -4.67 1.13 17.72
CA LEU A 160 -3.32 0.97 17.18
C LEU A 160 -2.71 2.28 16.74
N THR A 161 -1.39 2.33 16.88
CA THR A 161 -0.56 3.43 16.37
C THR A 161 0.11 2.99 15.07
N ILE A 162 -0.09 3.75 14.00
CA ILE A 162 0.62 3.58 12.73
C ILE A 162 1.49 4.82 12.48
N ALA A 163 2.69 4.62 11.92
CA ALA A 163 3.60 5.69 11.57
C ALA A 163 3.36 6.08 10.10
N SER A 164 2.25 6.73 9.82
CA SER A 164 1.75 6.89 8.45
C SER A 164 1.19 8.29 8.18
N GLN A 165 1.25 8.69 6.91
CA GLN A 165 0.45 9.77 6.34
C GLN A 165 -0.52 9.17 5.34
N ILE A 166 -1.77 9.66 5.30
CA ILE A 166 -2.78 9.18 4.37
C ILE A 166 -3.22 10.34 3.48
N VAL A 167 -3.22 10.11 2.17
CA VAL A 167 -3.76 11.02 1.17
C VAL A 167 -4.67 10.19 0.26
N ALA A 168 -5.98 10.35 0.43
CA ALA A 168 -7.01 9.61 -0.31
C ALA A 168 -8.13 10.56 -0.76
N TYR A 169 -8.95 10.14 -1.72
CA TYR A 169 -10.15 10.90 -2.10
C TYR A 169 -11.15 10.97 -0.94
N GLU A 170 -11.32 9.83 -0.27
CA GLU A 170 -12.15 9.68 0.91
C GLU A 170 -11.46 8.72 1.87
N LEU A 171 -11.45 9.04 3.16
CA LEU A 171 -10.98 8.15 4.22
C LEU A 171 -12.16 7.79 5.12
N THR A 172 -12.56 6.53 5.09
CA THR A 172 -13.57 5.98 5.99
C THR A 172 -12.91 5.12 7.05
N VAL A 173 -13.00 5.53 8.31
CA VAL A 173 -12.50 4.77 9.46
C VAL A 173 -13.67 4.13 10.19
N THR A 174 -13.67 2.81 10.32
CA THR A 174 -14.74 2.05 10.99
C THR A 174 -14.20 1.25 12.17
N GLY A 175 -15.08 0.93 13.12
CA GLY A 175 -14.74 0.20 14.34
C GLY A 175 -14.73 1.08 15.59
N ASN A 176 -14.94 0.47 16.75
CA ASN A 176 -15.03 1.17 18.04
C ASN A 176 -13.66 1.24 18.74
N ASN A 177 -12.65 1.72 18.01
CA ASN A 177 -11.25 1.72 18.44
C ASN A 177 -10.57 3.04 18.04
N THR A 178 -9.42 3.34 18.67
CA THR A 178 -8.63 4.53 18.38
C THR A 178 -7.56 4.24 17.33
N LEU A 179 -7.53 5.03 16.26
CA LEU A 179 -6.40 5.09 15.33
C LEU A 179 -5.50 6.26 15.72
N THR A 180 -4.27 5.95 16.13
CA THR A 180 -3.24 6.98 16.36
C THR A 180 -2.31 7.02 15.16
N MET A 181 -2.12 8.20 14.58
CA MET A 181 -1.18 8.41 13.49
C MET A 181 -0.01 9.25 13.97
N ASN A 182 1.18 8.64 14.05
CA ASN A 182 2.39 9.35 14.42
C ASN A 182 3.07 9.89 13.17
N PHE A 183 3.05 11.22 13.02
CA PHE A 183 3.82 11.90 12.00
C PHE A 183 5.29 11.92 12.40
N THR A 184 6.11 11.11 11.74
CA THR A 184 7.57 11.13 11.86
C THR A 184 8.16 11.50 10.51
N PRO A 185 8.77 12.69 10.32
CA PRO A 185 9.24 13.16 9.02
C PRO A 185 10.16 12.17 8.28
N ALA A 186 10.98 11.43 9.03
CA ALA A 186 11.89 10.43 8.49
C ALA A 186 11.21 9.15 7.97
N SER A 187 9.91 8.99 8.20
CA SER A 187 9.14 7.77 7.88
C SER A 187 8.05 8.00 6.83
N ILE A 188 7.88 9.22 6.30
CA ILE A 188 6.79 9.59 5.37
C ILE A 188 7.35 10.36 4.17
N THR A 189 6.57 10.47 3.09
CA THR A 189 6.98 11.17 1.87
C THR A 189 6.64 12.65 1.96
N GLY A 190 7.57 13.49 1.54
CA GLY A 190 7.33 14.93 1.39
C GLY A 190 7.28 15.68 2.72
N THR A 191 7.69 16.93 2.68
CA THR A 191 7.57 17.86 3.81
C THR A 191 6.32 18.70 3.62
N ARG A 192 5.23 18.43 4.35
CA ARG A 192 4.16 19.41 4.52
C ARG A 192 3.48 19.30 5.88
N VAL A 193 3.27 20.49 6.47
CA VAL A 193 2.61 20.77 7.74
C VAL A 193 1.20 20.15 7.70
N PRO A 194 0.78 19.38 8.73
CA PRO A 194 -0.55 18.79 8.75
C PRO A 194 -1.61 19.89 8.69
N SER A 195 -2.48 19.85 7.68
CA SER A 195 -3.71 20.65 7.64
C SER A 195 -4.89 19.72 7.42
N LEU A 196 -5.81 19.69 8.38
CA LEU A 196 -7.13 19.13 8.19
C LEU A 196 -7.89 20.08 7.25
N VAL A 197 -8.34 19.59 6.10
CA VAL A 197 -9.25 20.35 5.23
C VAL A 197 -10.62 19.74 5.44
N GLU A 198 -11.49 20.50 6.10
CA GLU A 198 -12.93 20.22 6.24
C GLU A 198 -13.69 20.57 4.96
#